data_AF-A0A843M2D0-F1
#
_entry.id   AF-A0A843M2D0-F1
#
_cell.length_a   1.000
_cell.length_b   1.000
_cell.length_c   1.000
_cell.angle_alpha   90.00
_cell.angle_beta   90.00
_cell.angle_gamma   90.00
#
_symmetry.space_group_name_H-M   'P 1'
#
loop_
_entity.id
_entity.type
_entity.pdbx_description
1 polymer ?
#
loop_
_entity_poly.entity_id
_entity_poly.type
_entity_poly.pdbx_seq_one_letter_code
_entity_poly.pdbx_strand_id
1 'polypeptide(L)'
;MDIPDLNTLLDAGSPYVTHLSAAVLIIIMFLLFLTLLSTAGYFPVLLSITSYTAIIARLKAKGVPYIEPKQVQELMQSGSVQDCLSRLRSCGYLTRVTMECTPDQAEEELLLAWYEEVALLRSQAPRDAWLFFDAFLFFQEIAKVKRIIRLIHMDRAGVITENPKLWPEGCTPDLAAKIGNVRSMSEGIRLLQETRYGETLLGGMALYEKEQSVFYLDHALDCMGFSELKSQMSMVQAYLASPYRDFIAVLIDIQNIRVLIRAKHSGWNPDAVPLCLVDGGQELPMWRLVQMNEMMSVPDLLRQLSGTGYDSVLSPVLRTYP
;
A
#
# COMPACT_ATOMS: atom_id res chain seq x y z
N MET A 1 -6.06 -16.73 67.06
CA MET A 1 -7.18 -16.73 66.09
C MET A 1 -6.71 -17.65 65.00
N ASP A 2 -6.85 -18.94 65.28
CA ASP A 2 -6.14 -20.00 64.59
C ASP A 2 -6.91 -20.33 63.32
N ILE A 3 -6.22 -20.23 62.20
CA ILE A 3 -6.74 -20.60 60.88
C ILE A 3 -7.00 -22.11 60.97
N PRO A 4 -8.23 -22.59 60.75
CA PRO A 4 -8.51 -24.01 60.83
C PRO A 4 -7.67 -24.75 59.78
N ASP A 5 -7.05 -25.81 60.27
CA ASP A 5 -6.10 -26.68 59.57
C ASP A 5 -6.73 -27.17 58.25
N LEU A 6 -6.08 -26.89 57.12
CA LEU A 6 -6.56 -27.23 55.77
C LEU A 6 -6.85 -28.73 55.61
N ASN A 7 -6.24 -29.56 56.46
CA ASN A 7 -6.47 -31.00 56.56
C ASN A 7 -7.90 -31.36 57.02
N THR A 8 -8.51 -30.57 57.89
CA THR A 8 -9.88 -30.85 58.39
C THR A 8 -10.96 -30.67 57.33
N LEU A 9 -10.68 -29.88 56.29
CA LEU A 9 -11.58 -29.68 55.14
C LEU A 9 -11.49 -30.83 54.13
N LEU A 10 -10.41 -31.62 54.17
CA LEU A 10 -10.19 -32.81 53.33
C LEU A 10 -10.60 -34.11 54.04
N ASP A 11 -10.52 -34.17 55.38
CA ASP A 11 -10.87 -35.34 56.19
C ASP A 11 -12.37 -35.47 56.51
N ALA A 12 -13.19 -34.48 56.17
CA ALA A 12 -14.64 -34.63 56.10
C ALA A 12 -15.01 -35.47 54.86
N GLY A 13 -14.59 -36.73 54.86
CA GLY A 13 -14.78 -37.70 53.79
C GLY A 13 -16.25 -37.83 53.43
N SER A 14 -16.65 -37.14 52.37
CA SER A 14 -17.87 -37.49 51.63
C SER A 14 -17.74 -38.96 51.24
N PRO A 15 -18.71 -39.84 51.56
CA PRO A 15 -18.65 -41.28 51.25
C PRO A 15 -18.60 -41.59 49.74
N TYR A 16 -18.57 -40.54 48.90
CA TYR A 16 -18.55 -40.61 47.45
C TYR A 16 -17.21 -40.19 46.83
N VAL A 17 -16.23 -39.71 47.62
CA VAL A 17 -14.95 -39.19 47.09
C VAL A 17 -13.76 -39.99 47.66
N THR A 18 -13.29 -40.97 46.91
CA THR A 18 -12.02 -41.68 47.15
C THR A 18 -10.83 -40.84 46.67
N HIS A 19 -9.62 -41.09 47.19
CA HIS A 19 -8.38 -40.45 46.67
C HIS A 19 -8.22 -40.62 45.15
N LEU A 20 -8.67 -41.75 44.59
CA LEU A 20 -8.71 -42.00 43.15
C LEU A 20 -9.68 -41.05 42.44
N SER A 21 -10.90 -40.86 42.96
CA SER A 21 -11.87 -39.93 42.37
C SER A 21 -11.42 -38.46 42.47
N ALA A 22 -10.71 -38.09 43.53
CA ALA A 22 -10.10 -36.76 43.67
C ALA A 22 -8.99 -36.55 42.63
N ALA A 23 -8.12 -37.55 42.43
CA ALA A 23 -7.06 -37.50 41.41
C ALA A 23 -7.65 -37.39 39.99
N VAL A 24 -8.70 -38.15 39.68
CA VAL A 24 -9.43 -38.06 38.41
C VAL A 24 -10.04 -36.67 38.20
N LEU A 25 -10.66 -36.09 39.24
CA LEU A 25 -11.22 -34.73 39.16
C LEU A 25 -10.15 -33.67 38.86
N ILE A 26 -8.99 -33.77 39.51
CA ILE A 26 -7.85 -32.85 39.29
C ILE A 26 -7.35 -32.97 37.84
N ILE A 27 -7.22 -34.19 37.32
CA ILE A 27 -6.80 -34.42 35.93
C ILE A 27 -7.84 -33.83 34.96
N ILE A 28 -9.13 -34.01 35.21
CA ILE A 28 -10.20 -33.43 34.39
C ILE A 28 -10.14 -31.90 34.44
N MET A 29 -9.99 -31.29 35.61
CA MET A 29 -9.86 -29.83 35.74
C MET A 29 -8.63 -29.29 35.02
N PHE A 30 -7.50 -30.01 35.10
CA PHE A 30 -6.28 -29.63 34.41
C PHE A 30 -6.44 -29.73 32.88
N LEU A 31 -7.07 -30.80 32.38
CA LEU A 31 -7.38 -30.94 30.95
C LEU A 31 -8.35 -29.87 30.45
N LEU A 32 -9.38 -29.53 31.25
CA LEU A 32 -10.30 -28.43 30.96
C LEU A 32 -9.60 -27.08 30.95
N PHE A 33 -8.67 -26.84 31.88
CA PHE A 33 -7.87 -25.63 31.91
C PHE A 33 -6.96 -25.52 30.67
N LEU A 34 -6.31 -26.62 30.26
CA LEU A 34 -5.50 -26.66 29.04
C LEU A 34 -6.33 -26.40 27.78
N THR A 35 -7.55 -26.97 27.70
CA THR A 35 -8.45 -26.69 26.56
C THR A 35 -8.92 -25.24 26.57
N LEU A 36 -9.28 -24.70 27.74
CA LEU A 36 -9.66 -23.29 27.87
C LEU A 36 -8.50 -22.36 27.45
N LEU A 37 -7.28 -22.64 27.93
CA LEU A 37 -6.09 -21.88 27.58
C LEU A 37 -5.76 -21.97 26.08
N SER A 38 -5.93 -23.16 25.48
CA SER A 38 -5.78 -23.35 24.04
C SER A 38 -6.82 -22.59 23.22
N THR A 39 -8.07 -22.52 23.68
CA THR A 39 -9.16 -21.82 22.98
C THR A 39 -9.15 -20.30 23.21
N ALA A 40 -8.58 -19.82 24.32
CA ALA A 40 -8.49 -18.41 24.65
C ALA A 40 -7.73 -17.60 23.58
N GLY A 41 -6.71 -18.19 22.94
CA GLY A 41 -5.97 -17.56 21.84
C GLY A 41 -6.79 -17.41 20.54
N TYR A 42 -7.80 -18.24 20.32
CA TYR A 42 -8.67 -18.17 19.13
C TYR A 42 -9.79 -17.13 19.29
N PHE A 43 -10.15 -16.79 20.51
CA PHE A 43 -11.25 -15.86 20.78
C PHE A 43 -11.02 -14.46 20.19
N PRO A 44 -9.82 -13.83 20.31
CA PRO A 44 -9.51 -12.57 19.61
C PRO A 44 -9.65 -12.67 18.09
N VAL A 45 -9.26 -13.80 17.49
CA VAL A 45 -9.37 -14.01 16.03
C VAL A 45 -10.84 -14.05 15.59
N LEU A 46 -11.70 -14.74 16.34
CA LEU A 46 -13.14 -14.82 16.05
C LEU A 46 -13.82 -13.46 16.17
N LEU A 47 -13.51 -12.70 17.23
CA LEU A 47 -13.98 -11.33 17.41
C LEU A 47 -13.51 -10.43 16.27
N SER A 48 -12.26 -10.58 15.84
CA SER A 48 -11.71 -9.84 14.71
C SER A 48 -12.48 -10.11 13.43
N ILE A 49 -12.67 -11.38 13.03
CA ILE A 49 -13.45 -11.75 11.83
C ILE A 49 -14.85 -11.12 11.85
N THR A 50 -15.50 -11.16 13.03
CA THR A 50 -16.83 -10.56 13.22
C THR A 50 -16.79 -9.06 12.99
N SER A 51 -15.79 -8.36 13.52
CA SER A 51 -15.63 -6.91 13.36
C SER A 51 -15.46 -6.45 11.90
N TYR A 52 -14.90 -7.30 11.02
CA TYR A 52 -14.79 -7.02 9.58
C TYR A 52 -16.01 -7.43 8.76
N THR A 53 -17.01 -8.10 9.34
CA THR A 53 -18.15 -8.65 8.57
C THR A 53 -18.95 -7.57 7.86
N ALA A 54 -19.25 -6.46 8.54
CA ALA A 54 -20.04 -5.37 7.96
C ALA A 54 -19.33 -4.68 6.78
N ILE A 55 -18.04 -4.38 6.93
CA ILE A 55 -17.25 -3.76 5.86
C ILE A 55 -17.06 -4.71 4.67
N ILE A 56 -16.82 -6.01 4.92
CA ILE A 56 -16.73 -7.01 3.85
C ILE A 56 -18.08 -7.16 3.14
N ALA A 57 -19.20 -7.19 3.88
CA ALA A 57 -20.53 -7.26 3.30
C ALA A 57 -20.81 -6.02 2.44
N ARG A 58 -20.45 -4.82 2.91
CA ARG A 58 -20.55 -3.58 2.12
C ARG A 58 -19.70 -3.63 0.86
N LEU A 59 -18.44 -4.06 0.96
CA LEU A 59 -17.54 -4.21 -0.20
C LEU A 59 -18.11 -5.18 -1.23
N LYS A 60 -18.65 -6.32 -0.78
CA LYS A 60 -19.31 -7.31 -1.65
C LYS A 60 -20.62 -6.78 -2.25
N ALA A 61 -21.44 -6.09 -1.47
CA ALA A 61 -22.74 -5.57 -1.90
C ALA A 61 -22.61 -4.36 -2.83
N LYS A 62 -21.62 -3.50 -2.60
CA LYS A 62 -21.34 -2.34 -3.46
C LYS A 62 -20.96 -2.79 -4.87
N GLY A 63 -20.43 -4.00 -5.04
CA GLY A 63 -20.16 -4.59 -6.34
C GLY A 63 -19.00 -3.95 -7.11
N VAL A 64 -18.70 -2.65 -6.96
CA VAL A 64 -17.59 -1.96 -7.63
C VAL A 64 -17.07 -0.75 -6.82
N PRO A 65 -15.79 -0.76 -6.43
CA PRO A 65 -14.76 0.08 -7.07
C PRO A 65 -13.87 -0.64 -8.11
N TYR A 66 -14.00 -1.96 -8.23
CA TYR A 66 -13.29 -2.79 -9.21
C TYR A 66 -14.17 -3.03 -10.44
N ILE A 67 -13.84 -2.40 -11.56
CA ILE A 67 -14.54 -2.59 -12.83
C ILE A 67 -14.54 -4.10 -13.14
N GLU A 68 -15.71 -4.70 -13.38
CA GLU A 68 -15.79 -6.12 -13.69
C GLU A 68 -14.96 -6.44 -14.94
N PRO A 69 -14.36 -7.64 -15.08
CA PRO A 69 -13.54 -7.98 -16.25
C PRO A 69 -14.26 -7.74 -17.59
N LYS A 70 -15.57 -7.98 -17.63
CA LYS A 70 -16.41 -7.70 -18.80
C LYS A 70 -16.48 -6.20 -19.10
N GLN A 71 -16.71 -5.36 -18.09
CA GLN A 71 -16.75 -3.91 -18.23
C GLN A 71 -15.36 -3.37 -18.62
N VAL A 72 -14.27 -3.91 -18.08
CA VAL A 72 -12.90 -3.56 -18.51
C VAL A 72 -12.73 -3.89 -19.98
N GLN A 73 -13.19 -5.07 -20.43
CA GLN A 73 -13.12 -5.46 -21.84
C GLN A 73 -13.97 -4.55 -22.73
N GLU A 74 -15.15 -4.14 -22.29
CA GLU A 74 -15.99 -3.17 -23.00
C GLU A 74 -15.32 -1.79 -23.09
N LEU A 75 -14.64 -1.34 -22.02
CA LEU A 75 -13.85 -0.11 -22.04
C LEU A 75 -12.65 -0.21 -23.00
N MET A 76 -11.96 -1.36 -23.02
CA MET A 76 -10.85 -1.62 -23.96
C MET A 76 -11.30 -1.63 -25.44
N GLN A 77 -12.57 -1.89 -25.71
CA GLN A 77 -13.16 -1.86 -27.05
C GLN A 77 -13.61 -0.46 -27.49
N SER A 78 -13.45 0.56 -26.63
CA SER A 78 -13.86 1.93 -26.94
C SER A 78 -13.07 2.47 -28.14
N GLY A 79 -13.77 2.98 -29.15
CA GLY A 79 -13.14 3.49 -30.37
C GLY A 79 -12.48 4.87 -30.23
N SER A 80 -12.74 5.57 -29.12
CA SER A 80 -12.17 6.88 -28.81
C SER A 80 -12.18 7.15 -27.31
N VAL A 81 -11.41 8.16 -26.88
CA VAL A 81 -11.40 8.59 -25.47
C VAL A 81 -12.80 9.03 -25.02
N GLN A 82 -13.58 9.74 -25.86
CA GLN A 82 -14.92 10.17 -25.47
C GLN A 82 -15.93 9.03 -25.37
N ASP A 83 -15.79 7.99 -26.19
CA ASP A 83 -16.56 6.75 -26.02
C ASP A 83 -16.23 6.10 -24.68
N CYS A 84 -14.94 6.00 -24.34
CA CYS A 84 -14.48 5.48 -23.04
C CYS A 84 -15.04 6.29 -21.86
N LEU A 85 -14.95 7.63 -21.89
CA LEU A 85 -15.49 8.49 -20.83
C LEU A 85 -17.02 8.38 -20.72
N SER A 86 -17.73 8.19 -21.84
CA SER A 86 -19.18 7.99 -21.84
C SER A 86 -19.58 6.67 -21.19
N ARG A 87 -18.80 5.61 -21.44
CA ARG A 87 -18.98 4.30 -20.80
C ARG A 87 -18.64 4.32 -19.32
N LEU A 88 -17.58 5.05 -18.92
CA LEU A 88 -17.28 5.24 -17.49
C LEU A 88 -18.44 5.94 -16.77
N ARG A 89 -19.06 6.94 -17.40
CA ARG A 89 -20.26 7.60 -16.87
C ARG A 89 -21.46 6.67 -16.74
N SER A 90 -21.72 5.84 -17.75
CA SER A 90 -22.82 4.85 -17.66
C SER A 90 -22.57 3.81 -16.57
N CYS A 91 -21.30 3.57 -16.21
CA CYS A 91 -20.90 2.75 -15.06
C CYS A 91 -20.97 3.50 -13.70
N GLY A 92 -21.36 4.77 -13.68
CA GLY A 92 -21.50 5.57 -12.44
C GLY A 92 -20.23 6.31 -11.99
N TYR A 93 -19.20 6.40 -12.83
CA TYR A 93 -18.01 7.22 -12.59
C TYR A 93 -18.15 8.63 -13.20
N LEU A 94 -17.20 9.53 -12.92
CA LEU A 94 -17.16 10.86 -13.53
C LEU A 94 -18.41 11.70 -13.22
N THR A 95 -18.97 11.52 -12.02
CA THR A 95 -20.24 12.15 -11.59
C THR A 95 -20.09 13.64 -11.29
N ARG A 96 -18.86 14.08 -10.98
CA ARG A 96 -18.55 15.46 -10.55
C ARG A 96 -17.91 16.31 -11.65
N VAL A 97 -17.78 15.78 -12.86
CA VAL A 97 -17.19 16.48 -14.01
C VAL A 97 -18.21 16.69 -15.11
N THR A 98 -17.99 17.71 -15.94
CA THR A 98 -18.88 18.04 -17.06
C THR A 98 -18.81 16.97 -18.15
N MET A 99 -19.79 16.97 -19.06
CA MET A 99 -19.81 16.05 -20.21
C MET A 99 -18.63 16.27 -21.16
N GLU A 100 -18.14 17.50 -21.25
CA GLU A 100 -17.00 17.91 -22.08
C GLU A 100 -15.66 17.86 -21.33
N CYS A 101 -15.57 17.09 -20.24
CA CYS A 101 -14.33 17.03 -19.47
C CYS A 101 -13.14 16.52 -20.30
N THR A 102 -11.96 17.03 -19.98
CA THR A 102 -10.70 16.56 -20.56
C THR A 102 -10.29 15.21 -19.95
N PRO A 103 -9.42 14.43 -20.62
CA PRO A 103 -8.89 13.19 -20.05
C PRO A 103 -8.21 13.41 -18.70
N ASP A 104 -7.46 14.51 -18.56
CA ASP A 104 -6.80 14.90 -17.31
C ASP A 104 -7.81 15.17 -16.18
N GLN A 105 -8.92 15.85 -16.48
CA GLN A 105 -9.99 16.09 -15.51
C GLN A 105 -10.70 14.80 -15.11
N ALA A 106 -10.86 13.87 -16.05
CA ALA A 106 -11.45 12.56 -15.77
C ALA A 106 -10.54 11.72 -14.87
N GLU A 107 -9.24 11.64 -15.18
CA GLU A 107 -8.25 10.95 -14.34
C GLU A 107 -8.21 11.54 -12.92
N GLU A 108 -8.26 12.86 -12.80
CA GLU A 108 -8.30 13.53 -11.50
C GLU A 108 -9.56 13.20 -10.69
N GLU A 109 -10.74 13.19 -11.31
CA GLU A 109 -11.98 12.80 -10.62
C GLU A 109 -11.94 11.35 -10.14
N LEU A 110 -11.42 10.43 -10.96
CA LEU A 110 -11.27 9.02 -10.61
C LEU A 110 -10.30 8.85 -9.42
N LEU A 111 -9.19 9.58 -9.42
CA LEU A 111 -8.23 9.57 -8.31
C LEU A 111 -8.86 10.10 -7.02
N LEU A 112 -9.59 11.22 -7.09
CA LEU A 112 -10.29 11.78 -5.93
C LEU A 112 -11.33 10.81 -5.37
N ALA A 113 -12.14 10.21 -6.25
CA ALA A 113 -13.11 9.20 -5.86
C ALA A 113 -12.44 7.99 -5.19
N TRP A 114 -11.26 7.58 -5.67
CA TRP A 114 -10.47 6.52 -5.06
C TRP A 114 -9.98 6.90 -3.66
N TYR A 115 -9.39 8.09 -3.46
CA TYR A 115 -8.93 8.55 -2.15
C TYR A 115 -10.09 8.64 -1.14
N GLU A 116 -11.21 9.20 -1.56
CA GLU A 116 -12.41 9.32 -0.72
C GLU A 116 -12.97 7.95 -0.33
N GLU A 117 -12.97 6.99 -1.25
CA GLU A 117 -13.43 5.63 -0.96
C GLU A 117 -12.52 4.94 0.06
N VAL A 118 -11.19 5.05 -0.09
CA VAL A 118 -10.25 4.46 0.86
C VAL A 118 -10.36 5.13 2.24
N ALA A 119 -10.52 6.45 2.30
CA ALA A 119 -10.75 7.17 3.56
C ALA A 119 -12.08 6.77 4.22
N LEU A 120 -13.13 6.52 3.43
CA LEU A 120 -14.40 6.01 3.92
C LEU A 120 -14.27 4.57 4.45
N LEU A 121 -13.56 3.69 3.73
CA LEU A 121 -13.27 2.33 4.20
C LEU A 121 -12.52 2.34 5.52
N ARG A 122 -11.51 3.20 5.65
CA ARG A 122 -10.80 3.44 6.91
C ARG A 122 -11.77 3.77 8.05
N SER A 123 -12.65 4.76 7.88
CA SER A 123 -13.58 5.21 8.93
C SER A 123 -14.56 4.13 9.40
N GLN A 124 -14.83 3.13 8.57
CA GLN A 124 -15.75 2.05 8.84
C GLN A 124 -15.05 0.76 9.28
N ALA A 125 -13.73 0.68 9.10
CA ALA A 125 -12.94 -0.48 9.49
C ALA A 125 -12.76 -0.52 11.02
N PRO A 126 -12.55 -1.72 11.60
CA PRO A 126 -12.09 -1.87 12.97
C PRO A 126 -10.84 -1.03 13.23
N ARG A 127 -10.72 -0.49 14.45
CA ARG A 127 -9.59 0.39 14.85
C ARG A 127 -8.22 -0.25 14.62
N ASP A 128 -8.14 -1.57 14.76
CA ASP A 128 -6.91 -2.33 14.56
C ASP A 128 -6.37 -2.26 13.12
N ALA A 129 -7.23 -1.94 12.14
CA ALA A 129 -6.85 -1.71 10.74
C ALA A 129 -6.41 -0.27 10.44
N TRP A 130 -6.67 0.69 11.34
CA TRP A 130 -6.46 2.10 11.03
C TRP A 130 -4.99 2.41 10.74
N LEU A 131 -4.06 1.82 11.49
CA LEU A 131 -2.63 2.01 11.23
C LEU A 131 -2.26 1.61 9.79
N PHE A 132 -2.83 0.52 9.27
CA PHE A 132 -2.63 0.11 7.88
C PHE A 132 -3.19 1.15 6.90
N PHE A 133 -4.44 1.59 7.12
CA PHE A 133 -5.06 2.59 6.23
C PHE A 133 -4.32 3.92 6.24
N ASP A 134 -3.81 4.38 7.39
CA ASP A 134 -2.99 5.61 7.48
C ASP A 134 -1.72 5.47 6.66
N ALA A 135 -0.98 4.38 6.90
CA ALA A 135 0.26 4.11 6.20
C ALA A 135 0.04 4.00 4.69
N PHE A 136 -1.05 3.33 4.28
CA PHE A 136 -1.38 3.14 2.87
C PHE A 136 -1.87 4.43 2.20
N LEU A 137 -2.72 5.22 2.85
CA LEU A 137 -3.15 6.52 2.33
C LEU A 137 -1.95 7.46 2.16
N PHE A 138 -1.03 7.47 3.13
CA PHE A 138 0.22 8.21 3.01
C PHE A 138 1.09 7.71 1.85
N PHE A 139 1.29 6.39 1.74
CA PHE A 139 2.02 5.78 0.62
C PHE A 139 1.44 6.19 -0.74
N GLN A 140 0.13 6.37 -0.82
CA GLN A 140 -0.56 6.72 -2.06
C GLN A 140 -0.49 8.22 -2.33
N GLU A 141 -0.50 9.02 -1.27
CA GLU A 141 -0.27 10.46 -1.33
C GLU A 141 1.11 10.82 -1.91
N ILE A 142 2.13 9.96 -1.74
CA ILE A 142 3.42 10.13 -2.41
C ILE A 142 3.27 10.33 -3.92
N ALA A 143 2.29 9.68 -4.57
CA ALA A 143 2.03 9.90 -6.00
C ALA A 143 1.62 11.34 -6.31
N LYS A 144 0.89 12.02 -5.41
CA LYS A 144 0.52 13.44 -5.54
C LYS A 144 1.76 14.33 -5.46
N VAL A 145 2.68 14.05 -4.54
CA VAL A 145 3.94 14.80 -4.42
C VAL A 145 4.79 14.62 -5.67
N LYS A 146 4.93 13.38 -6.16
CA LYS A 146 5.64 13.10 -7.42
C LYS A 146 5.04 13.83 -8.61
N ARG A 147 3.71 13.94 -8.67
CA ARG A 147 3.04 14.74 -9.71
C ARG A 147 3.49 16.20 -9.65
N ILE A 148 3.56 16.81 -8.46
CA ILE A 148 4.07 18.17 -8.28
C ILE A 148 5.50 18.28 -8.81
N ILE A 149 6.40 17.37 -8.41
CA ILE A 149 7.79 17.35 -8.87
C ILE A 149 7.89 17.23 -10.39
N ARG A 150 7.11 16.33 -11.02
CA ARG A 150 7.07 16.20 -12.49
C ARG A 150 6.59 17.48 -13.17
N LEU A 151 5.55 18.13 -12.64
CA LEU A 151 5.03 19.37 -13.20
C LEU A 151 6.06 20.50 -13.13
N ILE A 152 6.81 20.61 -12.03
CA ILE A 152 7.90 21.58 -11.91
C ILE A 152 9.00 21.28 -12.93
N HIS A 153 9.41 20.02 -13.05
CA HIS A 153 10.44 19.61 -14.01
C HIS A 153 10.06 19.87 -15.46
N MET A 154 8.78 19.75 -15.80
CA MET A 154 8.24 19.99 -17.14
C MET A 154 7.92 21.47 -17.42
N ASP A 155 8.23 22.39 -16.50
CA ASP A 155 7.85 23.81 -16.58
C ASP A 155 6.33 24.02 -16.73
N ARG A 156 5.55 23.17 -16.05
CA ARG A 156 4.07 23.16 -16.05
C ARG A 156 3.47 23.32 -14.66
N ALA A 157 4.23 23.91 -13.73
CA ALA A 157 3.78 24.10 -12.35
C ALA A 157 2.48 24.92 -12.24
N GLY A 158 2.23 25.85 -13.17
CA GLY A 158 1.03 26.70 -13.19
C GLY A 158 -0.31 25.95 -13.13
N VAL A 159 -0.35 24.70 -13.63
CA VAL A 159 -1.53 23.81 -13.56
C VAL A 159 -1.99 23.57 -12.11
N ILE A 160 -1.07 23.66 -11.14
CA ILE A 160 -1.36 23.46 -9.72
C ILE A 160 -2.30 24.55 -9.19
N THR A 161 -2.11 25.80 -9.61
CA THR A 161 -2.97 26.92 -9.20
C THR A 161 -4.40 26.77 -9.71
N GLU A 162 -4.55 26.19 -10.91
CA GLU A 162 -5.85 26.03 -11.57
C GLU A 162 -6.67 24.88 -10.98
N ASN A 163 -6.02 23.87 -10.37
CA ASN A 163 -6.71 22.67 -9.91
C ASN A 163 -6.05 22.07 -8.65
N PRO A 164 -6.36 22.60 -7.44
CA PRO A 164 -5.70 22.22 -6.20
C PRO A 164 -6.24 20.90 -5.61
N LYS A 165 -7.06 20.13 -6.31
CA LYS A 165 -7.80 19.01 -5.70
C LYS A 165 -6.89 17.82 -5.36
N LEU A 166 -5.84 17.60 -6.14
CA LEU A 166 -4.83 16.56 -5.88
C LEU A 166 -3.64 17.08 -5.07
N TRP A 167 -3.91 17.66 -3.91
CA TRP A 167 -2.90 18.18 -3.01
C TRP A 167 -2.57 17.17 -1.90
N PRO A 168 -1.28 17.04 -1.52
CA PRO A 168 -0.90 16.27 -0.35
C PRO A 168 -1.45 16.91 0.94
N GLU A 169 -1.72 16.08 1.95
CA GLU A 169 -2.06 16.50 3.30
C GLU A 169 -0.95 17.38 3.89
N GLY A 170 -1.35 18.40 4.65
CA GLY A 170 -0.44 19.39 5.23
C GLY A 170 0.05 20.46 4.26
N CYS A 171 -0.22 20.36 2.96
CA CYS A 171 0.10 21.42 2.01
C CYS A 171 -1.08 22.41 1.94
N THR A 172 -0.80 23.72 2.00
CA THR A 172 -1.84 24.77 2.04
C THR A 172 -2.17 25.34 0.66
N PRO A 173 -3.33 26.00 0.46
CA PRO A 173 -3.62 26.73 -0.77
C PRO A 173 -2.60 27.82 -1.10
N ASP A 174 -2.03 28.49 -0.08
CA ASP A 174 -0.96 29.48 -0.25
C ASP A 174 0.33 28.82 -0.78
N LEU A 175 0.68 27.65 -0.23
CA LEU A 175 1.80 26.87 -0.74
C LEU A 175 1.56 26.41 -2.19
N ALA A 176 0.33 26.03 -2.54
CA ALA A 176 -0.03 25.67 -3.91
C ALA A 176 0.15 26.85 -4.87
N ALA A 177 -0.30 28.05 -4.49
CA ALA A 177 -0.11 29.26 -5.28
C ALA A 177 1.37 29.61 -5.45
N LYS A 178 2.19 29.46 -4.40
CA LYS A 178 3.65 29.65 -4.50
C LYS A 178 4.30 28.63 -5.42
N ILE A 179 3.96 27.35 -5.26
CA ILE A 179 4.48 26.27 -6.10
C ILE A 179 4.08 26.45 -7.57
N GLY A 180 2.87 26.94 -7.84
CA GLY A 180 2.40 27.20 -9.20
C GLY A 180 3.21 28.27 -9.95
N ASN A 181 4.01 29.08 -9.25
CA ASN A 181 4.81 30.16 -9.82
C ASN A 181 6.33 29.88 -9.83
N VAL A 182 6.76 28.68 -9.45
CA VAL A 182 8.19 28.36 -9.39
C VAL A 182 8.80 28.26 -10.77
N ARG A 183 10.09 28.61 -10.86
CA ARG A 183 10.86 28.58 -12.12
C ARG A 183 11.96 27.54 -12.14
N SER A 184 12.12 26.81 -11.04
CA SER A 184 13.17 25.80 -10.91
C SER A 184 12.79 24.73 -9.89
N MET A 185 13.41 23.56 -10.03
CA MET A 185 13.28 22.46 -9.07
C MET A 185 13.75 22.87 -7.68
N SER A 186 14.88 23.56 -7.57
CA SER A 186 15.46 24.00 -6.30
C SER A 186 14.54 24.97 -5.55
N GLU A 187 13.84 25.85 -6.26
CA GLU A 187 12.81 26.71 -5.68
C GLU A 187 11.61 25.90 -5.19
N GLY A 188 11.10 24.97 -6.00
CA GLY A 188 9.99 24.10 -5.61
C GLY A 188 10.28 23.27 -4.37
N ILE A 189 11.47 22.67 -4.28
CA ILE A 189 11.87 21.86 -3.13
C ILE A 189 12.10 22.73 -1.88
N ARG A 190 12.61 23.96 -2.02
CA ARG A 190 12.70 24.92 -0.91
C ARG A 190 11.31 25.25 -0.34
N LEU A 191 10.30 25.41 -1.19
CA LEU A 191 8.92 25.63 -0.72
C LEU A 191 8.34 24.40 -0.01
N LEU A 192 8.73 23.20 -0.43
CA LEU A 192 8.32 21.95 0.21
C LEU A 192 9.13 21.61 1.47
N GLN A 193 10.16 22.40 1.82
CA GLN A 193 11.08 22.10 2.91
C GLN A 193 10.38 22.02 4.27
N GLU A 194 9.36 22.85 4.51
CA GLU A 194 8.58 22.86 5.75
C GLU A 194 7.50 21.75 5.80
N THR A 195 7.32 21.02 4.70
CA THR A 195 6.44 19.86 4.67
C THR A 195 7.19 18.59 5.08
N ARG A 196 6.46 17.52 5.38
CA ARG A 196 7.06 16.21 5.67
C ARG A 196 7.88 15.62 4.50
N TYR A 197 7.79 16.19 3.30
CA TYR A 197 8.49 15.74 2.09
C TYR A 197 9.86 16.40 1.90
N GLY A 198 10.10 17.51 2.61
CA GLY A 198 11.23 18.41 2.37
C GLY A 198 12.60 17.75 2.48
N GLU A 199 12.90 17.11 3.61
CA GLU A 199 14.21 16.48 3.85
C GLU A 199 14.52 15.39 2.82
N THR A 200 13.56 14.53 2.52
CA THR A 200 13.75 13.45 1.54
C THR A 200 13.97 13.98 0.13
N LEU A 201 13.22 15.01 -0.27
CA LEU A 201 13.44 15.66 -1.56
C LEU A 201 14.80 16.35 -1.63
N LEU A 202 15.22 17.02 -0.56
CA LEU A 202 16.54 17.65 -0.46
C LEU A 202 17.67 16.63 -0.58
N GLY A 203 17.52 15.44 0.02
CA GLY A 203 18.48 14.35 -0.11
C GLY A 203 18.67 13.85 -1.54
N GLY A 204 17.63 13.93 -2.38
CA GLY A 204 17.69 13.53 -3.80
C GLY A 204 18.21 14.62 -4.75
N MET A 205 18.37 15.87 -4.29
CA MET A 205 18.67 17.01 -5.16
C MET A 205 20.01 16.91 -5.86
N ALA A 206 21.07 16.47 -5.18
CA ALA A 206 22.41 16.39 -5.78
C ALA A 206 22.44 15.45 -7.00
N LEU A 207 21.72 14.33 -6.94
CA LEU A 207 21.61 13.39 -8.06
C LEU A 207 20.70 13.93 -9.16
N TYR A 208 19.59 14.59 -8.80
CA TYR A 208 18.75 15.28 -9.75
C TYR A 208 19.52 16.35 -10.54
N GLU A 209 20.30 17.20 -9.87
CA GLU A 209 21.05 18.28 -10.51
C GLU A 209 22.14 17.73 -11.46
N LYS A 210 22.80 16.65 -11.05
CA LYS A 210 23.83 15.99 -11.85
C LYS A 210 23.27 15.31 -13.10
N GLU A 211 22.18 14.57 -12.96
CA GLU A 211 21.66 13.67 -14.00
C GLU A 211 20.43 14.24 -14.73
N GLN A 212 19.89 15.38 -14.26
CA GLN A 212 18.66 16.03 -14.76
C GLN A 212 17.46 15.09 -14.85
N SER A 213 17.34 14.16 -13.89
CA SER A 213 16.31 13.12 -13.88
C SER A 213 15.46 13.17 -12.62
N VAL A 214 14.15 13.40 -12.77
CA VAL A 214 13.16 13.36 -11.68
C VAL A 214 13.08 12.01 -10.97
N PHE A 215 13.62 10.96 -11.58
CA PHE A 215 13.63 9.64 -11.00
C PHE A 215 14.26 9.60 -9.61
N TYR A 216 15.36 10.33 -9.37
CA TYR A 216 16.02 10.33 -8.06
C TYR A 216 15.13 10.92 -6.96
N LEU A 217 14.33 11.93 -7.31
CA LEU A 217 13.35 12.53 -6.40
C LEU A 217 12.14 11.59 -6.21
N ASP A 218 11.63 11.00 -7.29
CA ASP A 218 10.58 9.97 -7.24
C ASP A 218 10.99 8.80 -6.34
N HIS A 219 12.23 8.33 -6.49
CA HIS A 219 12.77 7.22 -5.75
C HIS A 219 12.95 7.54 -4.26
N ALA A 220 13.47 8.73 -3.94
CA ALA A 220 13.57 9.18 -2.57
C ALA A 220 12.19 9.18 -1.89
N LEU A 221 11.16 9.66 -2.59
CA LEU A 221 9.77 9.62 -2.12
C LEU A 221 9.21 8.18 -2.02
N ASP A 222 9.55 7.27 -2.95
CA ASP A 222 9.19 5.86 -2.85
C ASP A 222 9.80 5.22 -1.59
N CYS A 223 11.08 5.46 -1.32
CA CYS A 223 11.74 4.97 -0.11
C CYS A 223 11.03 5.46 1.16
N MET A 224 10.66 6.74 1.20
CA MET A 224 9.86 7.29 2.30
C MET A 224 8.55 6.51 2.47
N GLY A 225 7.80 6.31 1.38
CA GLY A 225 6.53 5.60 1.41
C GLY A 225 6.66 4.14 1.87
N PHE A 226 7.62 3.39 1.32
CA PHE A 226 7.86 1.99 1.72
C PHE A 226 8.42 1.88 3.15
N SER A 227 9.24 2.84 3.58
CA SER A 227 9.72 2.90 4.97
C SER A 227 8.56 3.11 5.94
N GLU A 228 7.60 3.98 5.61
CA GLU A 228 6.41 4.20 6.43
C GLU A 228 5.55 2.91 6.51
N LEU A 229 5.29 2.27 5.36
CA LEU A 229 4.54 1.01 5.32
C LEU A 229 5.18 -0.05 6.21
N LYS A 230 6.52 -0.21 6.14
CA LYS A 230 7.26 -1.18 6.96
C LYS A 230 7.25 -0.82 8.45
N SER A 231 7.42 0.46 8.78
CA SER A 231 7.41 0.95 10.17
C SER A 231 6.07 0.66 10.84
N GLN A 232 4.97 1.04 10.19
CA GLN A 232 3.62 0.85 10.73
C GLN A 232 3.24 -0.62 10.83
N MET A 233 3.77 -1.47 9.94
CA MET A 233 3.56 -2.92 10.00
C MET A 233 4.06 -3.55 11.30
N SER A 234 5.14 -3.03 11.88
CA SER A 234 5.68 -3.53 13.17
C SER A 234 4.73 -3.31 14.35
N MET A 235 3.75 -2.40 14.18
CA MET A 235 2.79 -2.01 15.19
C MET A 235 1.42 -2.69 15.00
N VAL A 236 1.22 -3.40 13.89
CA VAL A 236 -0.03 -4.12 13.63
C VAL A 236 -0.16 -5.35 14.52
N GLN A 237 -1.39 -5.65 14.94
CA GLN A 237 -1.71 -6.87 15.69
C GLN A 237 -1.31 -8.15 14.93
N ALA A 238 -0.67 -9.10 15.63
CA ALA A 238 -0.03 -10.26 15.02
C ALA A 238 -0.94 -11.08 14.09
N TYR A 239 -2.24 -11.17 14.40
CA TYR A 239 -3.20 -11.93 13.59
C TYR A 239 -3.62 -11.21 12.29
N LEU A 240 -3.35 -9.90 12.14
CA LEU A 240 -3.52 -9.13 10.89
C LEU A 240 -2.21 -9.00 10.10
N ALA A 241 -1.08 -9.34 10.71
CA ALA A 241 0.23 -9.04 10.13
C ALA A 241 0.51 -9.82 8.83
N SER A 242 -0.02 -11.04 8.65
CA SER A 242 0.29 -11.85 7.46
C SER A 242 -0.28 -11.25 6.17
N PRO A 243 -1.60 -10.96 6.06
CA PRO A 243 -2.13 -10.37 4.85
C PRO A 243 -1.47 -9.04 4.47
N TYR A 244 -1.08 -8.24 5.46
CA TYR A 244 -0.38 -6.97 5.19
C TYR A 244 1.05 -7.18 4.71
N ARG A 245 1.80 -8.13 5.29
CA ARG A 245 3.13 -8.51 4.80
C ARG A 245 3.08 -8.93 3.35
N ASP A 246 2.18 -9.85 3.02
CA ASP A 246 2.08 -10.42 1.68
C ASP A 246 1.72 -9.31 0.67
N PHE A 247 0.80 -8.42 1.04
CA PHE A 247 0.43 -7.26 0.23
C PHE A 247 1.61 -6.31 -0.02
N ILE A 248 2.35 -5.92 1.02
CA ILE A 248 3.49 -5.00 0.90
C ILE A 248 4.63 -5.66 0.12
N ALA A 249 4.90 -6.95 0.34
CA ALA A 249 5.95 -7.70 -0.36
C ALA A 249 5.70 -7.74 -1.88
N VAL A 250 4.44 -7.94 -2.29
CA VAL A 250 4.06 -7.86 -3.71
C VAL A 250 4.23 -6.44 -4.27
N LEU A 251 3.88 -5.40 -3.51
CA LEU A 251 4.09 -4.01 -3.94
C LEU A 251 5.58 -3.68 -4.12
N ILE A 252 6.44 -4.21 -3.25
CA ILE A 252 7.90 -4.07 -3.32
C ILE A 252 8.44 -4.72 -4.60
N ASP A 253 8.04 -5.96 -4.90
CA ASP A 253 8.42 -6.64 -6.14
C ASP A 253 8.00 -5.85 -7.38
N ILE A 254 6.74 -5.38 -7.41
CA ILE A 254 6.23 -4.55 -8.52
C ILE A 254 7.06 -3.28 -8.67
N GLN A 255 7.38 -2.59 -7.57
CA GLN A 255 8.19 -1.39 -7.59
C GLN A 255 9.59 -1.67 -8.16
N ASN A 256 10.26 -2.71 -7.67
CA ASN A 256 11.60 -3.07 -8.10
C ASN A 256 11.64 -3.44 -9.59
N ILE A 257 10.67 -4.23 -10.07
CA ILE A 257 10.53 -4.54 -11.50
C ILE A 257 10.37 -3.26 -12.33
N ARG A 258 9.50 -2.33 -11.90
CA ARG A 258 9.29 -1.05 -12.59
C ARG A 258 10.54 -0.19 -12.64
N VAL A 259 11.27 -0.10 -11.51
CA VAL A 259 12.55 0.62 -11.41
C VAL A 259 13.55 0.05 -12.40
N LEU A 260 13.73 -1.26 -12.40
CA LEU A 260 14.67 -1.98 -13.26
C LEU A 260 14.34 -1.80 -14.75
N ILE A 261 13.07 -1.95 -15.14
CA ILE A 261 12.62 -1.73 -16.52
C ILE A 261 12.90 -0.29 -16.95
N ARG A 262 12.54 0.70 -16.12
CA ARG A 262 12.76 2.12 -16.44
C ARG A 262 14.23 2.45 -16.57
N ALA A 263 15.05 1.99 -15.62
CA ALA A 263 16.49 2.21 -15.64
C ALA A 263 17.12 1.67 -16.92
N LYS A 264 16.73 0.47 -17.33
CA LYS A 264 17.25 -0.16 -18.54
C LYS A 264 16.73 0.51 -19.81
N HIS A 265 15.44 0.81 -19.89
CA HIS A 265 14.83 1.46 -21.05
C HIS A 265 15.39 2.88 -21.28
N SER A 266 15.62 3.63 -20.20
CA SER A 266 16.10 5.01 -20.25
C SER A 266 17.63 5.13 -20.21
N GLY A 267 18.37 4.02 -20.27
CA GLY A 267 19.83 4.02 -20.34
C GLY A 267 20.52 4.61 -19.10
N TRP A 268 19.95 4.40 -17.91
CA TRP A 268 20.50 4.97 -16.67
C TRP A 268 21.81 4.33 -16.25
N ASN A 269 22.55 5.03 -15.39
CA ASN A 269 23.74 4.52 -14.73
C ASN A 269 23.38 3.27 -13.89
N PRO A 270 23.87 2.08 -14.25
CA PRO A 270 23.60 0.85 -13.50
C PRO A 270 24.06 0.91 -12.04
N ASP A 271 25.07 1.72 -11.72
CA ASP A 271 25.61 1.85 -10.36
C ASP A 271 24.65 2.57 -9.40
N ALA A 272 23.73 3.38 -9.95
CA ALA A 272 22.75 4.11 -9.16
C ALA A 272 21.50 3.26 -8.86
N VAL A 273 21.21 2.23 -9.67
CA VAL A 273 19.99 1.43 -9.57
C VAL A 273 19.87 0.66 -8.25
N PRO A 274 20.95 0.07 -7.66
CA PRO A 274 20.85 -0.58 -6.36
C PRO A 274 20.38 0.33 -5.23
N LEU A 275 20.70 1.62 -5.28
CA LEU A 275 20.18 2.62 -4.33
C LEU A 275 18.67 2.78 -4.47
N CYS A 276 18.12 2.33 -5.60
CA CYS A 276 16.73 2.43 -5.97
C CYS A 276 15.86 1.21 -5.69
N LEU A 277 16.48 0.14 -5.18
CA LEU A 277 15.80 -1.10 -4.86
C LEU A 277 15.31 -1.11 -3.42
N VAL A 278 14.13 -1.69 -3.21
CA VAL A 278 13.51 -1.86 -1.90
C VAL A 278 13.57 -3.34 -1.53
N ASP A 279 14.14 -3.67 -0.37
CA ASP A 279 14.20 -5.06 0.12
C ASP A 279 12.86 -5.55 0.69
N GLY A 280 12.68 -6.86 0.88
CA GLY A 280 11.48 -7.47 1.49
C GLY A 280 10.37 -7.80 0.49
N GLY A 281 10.74 -8.06 -0.76
CA GLY A 281 9.84 -8.56 -1.80
C GLY A 281 9.34 -9.99 -1.53
N GLN A 282 8.30 -10.41 -2.25
CA GLN A 282 7.66 -11.72 -2.08
C GLN A 282 8.44 -12.83 -2.78
N GLU A 283 8.79 -12.61 -4.06
CA GLU A 283 9.42 -13.60 -4.92
C GLU A 283 10.80 -13.15 -5.43
N LEU A 284 11.15 -11.87 -5.29
CA LEU A 284 12.40 -11.29 -5.78
C LEU A 284 13.34 -10.88 -4.63
N PRO A 285 14.25 -11.76 -4.19
CA PRO A 285 15.26 -11.40 -3.21
C PRO A 285 16.28 -10.41 -3.79
N MET A 286 16.93 -9.62 -2.93
CA MET A 286 17.84 -8.55 -3.34
C MET A 286 18.94 -8.99 -4.32
N TRP A 287 19.55 -10.16 -4.12
CA TRP A 287 20.59 -10.67 -5.01
C TRP A 287 20.10 -10.87 -6.46
N ARG A 288 18.83 -11.27 -6.62
CA ARG A 288 18.21 -11.48 -7.94
C ARG A 288 17.94 -10.15 -8.61
N LEU A 289 17.53 -9.13 -7.84
CA LEU A 289 17.35 -7.77 -8.35
C LEU A 289 18.67 -7.14 -8.81
N VAL A 290 19.76 -7.39 -8.07
CA VAL A 290 21.11 -6.97 -8.48
C VAL A 290 21.52 -7.66 -9.79
N GLN A 291 21.32 -8.98 -9.90
CA GLN A 291 21.55 -9.71 -11.14
C GLN A 291 20.72 -9.18 -12.31
N MET A 292 19.45 -8.83 -12.06
CA MET A 292 18.57 -8.23 -13.08
C MET A 292 19.10 -6.88 -13.58
N ASN A 293 19.70 -6.07 -12.71
CA ASN A 293 20.27 -4.77 -13.08
C ASN A 293 21.47 -4.92 -14.05
N GLU A 294 22.26 -5.99 -13.87
CA GLU A 294 23.43 -6.32 -14.71
C GLU A 294 23.04 -6.75 -16.14
N MET A 295 21.77 -7.07 -16.39
CA MET A 295 21.31 -7.49 -17.71
C MET A 295 21.42 -6.37 -18.75
N MET A 296 21.76 -6.70 -19.99
CA MET A 296 22.05 -5.70 -21.03
C MET A 296 20.82 -5.05 -21.63
N SER A 297 19.66 -5.68 -21.54
CA SER A 297 18.42 -5.21 -22.16
C SER A 297 17.19 -5.51 -21.30
N VAL A 298 16.07 -4.81 -21.56
CA VAL A 298 14.78 -5.09 -20.91
C VAL A 298 14.31 -6.52 -21.17
N PRO A 299 14.40 -7.08 -22.40
CA PRO A 299 14.12 -8.49 -22.62
C PRO A 299 14.97 -9.44 -21.77
N ASP A 300 16.28 -9.22 -21.69
CA ASP A 300 17.17 -10.08 -20.89
C ASP A 300 16.82 -10.01 -19.39
N LEU A 301 16.52 -8.80 -18.90
CA LEU A 301 16.06 -8.55 -17.55
C LEU A 301 14.76 -9.28 -17.24
N LEU A 302 13.77 -9.22 -18.13
CA LEU A 302 12.49 -9.88 -17.91
C LEU A 302 12.58 -11.40 -17.98
N ARG A 303 13.51 -11.97 -18.73
CA ARG A 303 13.78 -13.43 -18.69
C ARG A 303 14.23 -13.89 -17.30
N GLN A 304 14.86 -13.01 -16.51
CA GLN A 304 15.20 -13.33 -15.12
C GLN A 304 13.99 -13.46 -14.21
N LEU A 305 12.77 -13.12 -14.66
CA LEU A 305 11.53 -13.36 -13.92
C LEU A 305 11.01 -14.79 -14.07
N SER A 306 11.62 -15.63 -14.90
CA SER A 306 11.17 -17.00 -15.09
C SER A 306 11.03 -17.76 -13.76
N GLY A 307 9.91 -18.48 -13.62
CA GLY A 307 9.55 -19.17 -12.38
C GLY A 307 8.89 -18.29 -11.30
N THR A 308 8.65 -17.01 -11.59
CA THR A 308 7.85 -16.12 -10.71
C THR A 308 6.43 -15.93 -11.26
N GLY A 309 5.51 -15.46 -10.41
CA GLY A 309 4.16 -15.07 -10.83
C GLY A 309 4.17 -13.94 -11.87
N TYR A 310 5.19 -13.09 -11.86
CA TYR A 310 5.34 -11.94 -12.75
C TYR A 310 5.64 -12.31 -14.21
N ASP A 311 6.28 -13.47 -14.44
CA ASP A 311 6.62 -13.94 -15.78
C ASP A 311 5.37 -14.08 -16.65
N SER A 312 4.31 -14.72 -16.11
CA SER A 312 3.05 -14.95 -16.83
C SER A 312 2.37 -13.66 -17.32
N VAL A 313 2.59 -12.56 -16.60
CA VAL A 313 2.00 -11.25 -16.88
C VAL A 313 2.83 -10.47 -17.90
N LEU A 314 4.16 -10.53 -17.80
CA LEU A 314 5.06 -9.68 -18.59
C LEU A 314 5.58 -10.35 -19.87
N SER A 315 5.71 -11.68 -19.88
CA SER A 315 6.18 -12.43 -21.06
C SER A 315 5.34 -12.23 -22.33
N PRO A 316 4.00 -12.10 -22.27
CA PRO A 316 3.21 -11.79 -23.47
C PRO A 316 3.57 -10.44 -24.11
N VAL A 317 3.93 -9.45 -23.28
CA VAL A 317 4.22 -8.07 -23.72
C VAL A 317 5.64 -7.95 -24.30
N LEU A 318 6.56 -8.85 -23.93
CA LEU A 318 7.93 -8.88 -24.48
C LEU A 318 7.97 -8.94 -26.01
N ARG A 319 7.01 -9.61 -26.64
CA ARG A 319 6.96 -9.76 -28.10
C ARG A 319 6.70 -8.45 -28.82
N THR A 320 6.11 -7.47 -28.13
CA THR A 320 5.75 -6.15 -28.64
C THR A 320 6.68 -5.04 -28.15
N TYR A 321 7.68 -5.39 -27.34
CA TYR A 321 8.64 -4.41 -26.82
C TYR A 321 9.62 -3.98 -27.93
N PRO A 322 9.80 -2.66 -28.15
CA PRO A 322 10.61 -2.13 -29.26
C PRO A 322 12.11 -2.35 -29.11
#